data_AF-A0A924X4C4-F1
#
_entry.id   AF-A0A924X4C4-F1
#
_cell.length_a   1.000
_cell.length_b   1.000
_cell.length_c   1.000
_cell.angle_alpha   90.00
_cell.angle_beta   90.00
_cell.angle_gamma   90.00
#
_symmetry.space_group_name_H-M   'P 1'
#
loop_
_entity.id
_entity.type
_entity.pdbx_description
1 polymer ?
#
loop_
_entity_poly.entity_id
_entity_poly.type
_entity_poly.pdbx_seq_one_letter_code
_entity_poly.pdbx_strand_id
1 'polypeptide(L)'
;MLFIYKKTDYFNLQRIFGHVEWQADPKLTLNAGAMLEHNDSTGTDLSPRMSLNFKPTPNHTFRIGASSSLRTPNYKEEKLARRVVLPTVSGN
;
A
#
# COMPACT_ATOMS: atom_id res chain seq x y z
N MET A 1 -32.87 -6.07 -30.47
CA MET A 1 -32.87 -6.04 -28.99
C MET A 1 -31.69 -6.88 -28.51
N LEU A 2 -30.63 -6.27 -27.95
CA LEU A 2 -29.41 -6.99 -27.54
C LEU A 2 -29.33 -6.95 -26.01
N PHE A 3 -29.39 -8.11 -25.35
CA PHE A 3 -29.22 -8.22 -23.90
C PHE A 3 -27.72 -8.31 -23.57
N ILE A 4 -27.21 -7.32 -22.86
CA ILE A 4 -25.84 -7.34 -22.30
C ILE A 4 -25.90 -8.11 -20.97
N TYR A 5 -25.28 -9.28 -20.92
CA TYR A 5 -25.07 -10.02 -19.67
C TYR A 5 -24.00 -9.29 -18.85
N LYS A 6 -24.40 -8.46 -17.87
CA LYS A 6 -23.46 -7.92 -16.89
C LYS A 6 -23.15 -9.02 -15.87
N LYS A 7 -22.00 -9.66 -16.01
CA LYS A 7 -21.44 -10.49 -14.94
C LYS A 7 -20.99 -9.54 -13.83
N THR A 8 -21.72 -9.53 -12.73
CA THR A 8 -21.33 -8.78 -11.53
C THR A 8 -20.20 -9.56 -10.87
N ASP A 9 -18.97 -9.10 -11.02
CA ASP A 9 -17.84 -9.62 -10.24
C ASP A 9 -18.08 -9.26 -8.77
N TYR A 10 -18.37 -10.26 -7.94
CA TYR A 10 -18.44 -10.10 -6.51
C TYR A 10 -17.02 -9.88 -5.99
N PHE A 11 -16.66 -8.62 -5.77
CA PHE A 11 -15.35 -8.24 -5.23
C PHE A 11 -15.33 -8.56 -3.74
N ASN A 12 -14.98 -9.80 -3.40
CA ASN A 12 -14.79 -10.23 -2.02
C ASN A 12 -13.41 -9.76 -1.55
N LEU A 13 -13.40 -8.68 -0.78
CA LEU A 13 -12.20 -8.11 -0.20
C LEU A 13 -12.12 -8.48 1.29
N GLN A 14 -11.14 -9.31 1.64
CA GLN A 14 -10.89 -9.68 3.02
C GLN A 14 -9.70 -8.91 3.57
N ARG A 15 -9.84 -8.30 4.74
CA ARG A 15 -8.79 -7.51 5.37
C ARG A 15 -8.60 -7.93 6.82
N ILE A 16 -7.36 -8.21 7.19
CA ILE A 16 -6.97 -8.50 8.57
C ILE A 16 -5.89 -7.50 8.94
N PHE A 17 -6.01 -6.87 10.10
CA PHE A 17 -5.01 -5.94 10.61
C PHE A 17 -4.67 -6.25 12.07
N GLY A 18 -3.42 -5.98 12.42
CA GLY A 18 -2.91 -6.16 13.77
C GLY A 18 -1.99 -5.01 14.15
N HIS A 19 -2.15 -4.52 15.38
CA HIS A 19 -1.34 -3.45 15.95
C HIS A 19 -0.90 -3.81 17.36
N VAL A 20 0.37 -3.54 17.66
CA VAL A 20 0.98 -3.76 18.95
C VAL A 20 1.69 -2.47 19.34
N GLU A 21 1.36 -1.96 20.51
CA GLU A 21 2.16 -0.94 21.19
C GLU A 21 2.96 -1.62 22.29
N TRP A 22 4.25 -1.29 22.35
CA TRP A 22 5.13 -1.78 23.39
C TRP A 22 5.89 -0.62 24.02
N GLN A 23 5.70 -0.43 25.32
CA GLN A 23 6.46 0.52 26.11
C GLN A 23 7.58 -0.24 26.83
N ALA A 24 8.79 -0.16 26.25
CA ALA A 24 9.97 -0.79 26.84
C ALA A 24 10.52 0.02 28.03
N ASP A 25 10.34 1.34 28.00
CA ASP A 25 10.77 2.28 29.04
C ASP A 25 9.78 3.45 29.10
N PRO A 26 9.61 4.17 30.23
CA PRO A 26 8.82 5.40 30.28
C PRO A 26 9.19 6.43 29.20
N LYS A 27 10.43 6.39 28.72
CA LYS A 27 10.97 7.27 27.67
C LYS A 27 10.88 6.68 26.26
N LEU A 28 10.56 5.40 26.10
CA LEU A 28 10.61 4.71 24.80
C LEU A 28 9.34 3.91 24.53
N THR A 29 8.60 4.31 23.51
CA THR A 29 7.41 3.58 23.06
C THR A 29 7.58 3.17 21.60
N LEU A 30 7.53 1.86 21.35
CA LEU A 30 7.47 1.27 20.03
C LEU A 30 6.01 1.01 19.64
N ASN A 31 5.66 1.30 18.41
CA ASN A 31 4.38 0.98 17.80
C ASN A 31 4.66 0.18 16.54
N ALA A 32 4.07 -1.00 16.40
CA ALA A 32 4.22 -1.84 15.23
C ALA A 32 2.88 -2.38 14.79
N GLY A 33 2.75 -2.68 13.50
CA GLY A 33 1.57 -3.35 12.99
C GLY A 33 1.64 -3.65 11.52
N ALA A 34 0.66 -4.40 11.05
CA ALA A 34 0.54 -4.76 9.67
C ALA A 34 -0.93 -4.93 9.30
N MET A 35 -1.23 -4.70 8.03
CA MET A 35 -2.51 -5.05 7.43
C MET A 35 -2.24 -6.01 6.28
N LEU A 36 -2.97 -7.12 6.26
CA LEU A 36 -3.02 -8.08 5.18
C LEU A 36 -4.36 -7.91 4.47
N GLU A 37 -4.32 -7.68 3.17
CA GLU A 37 -5.49 -7.62 2.30
C GLU A 37 -5.44 -8.81 1.35
N HIS A 38 -6.54 -9.54 1.21
CA HIS A 38 -6.69 -10.62 0.25
C HIS A 38 -7.87 -10.31 -0.67
N ASN A 39 -7.63 -10.40 -1.97
CA ASN A 39 -8.64 -10.18 -2.99
C ASN A 39 -8.59 -11.32 -4.02
N ASP A 40 -9.75 -11.92 -4.30
CA ASP A 40 -9.88 -13.08 -5.19
C ASP A 40 -9.43 -12.79 -6.63
N SER A 41 -9.30 -11.51 -7.01
CA SER A 41 -8.91 -11.08 -8.37
C SER A 41 -7.47 -10.56 -8.51
N THR A 42 -6.80 -10.14 -7.43
CA THR A 42 -5.49 -9.43 -7.51
C THR A 42 -4.41 -9.99 -6.59
N GLY A 43 -4.73 -10.91 -5.68
CA GLY A 43 -3.75 -11.55 -4.79
C GLY A 43 -3.76 -10.99 -3.36
N THR A 44 -2.66 -11.22 -2.63
CA THR A 44 -2.50 -10.83 -1.22
C THR A 44 -1.52 -9.66 -1.09
N ASP A 45 -1.96 -8.56 -0.48
CA ASP A 45 -1.17 -7.36 -0.21
C ASP A 45 -0.84 -7.24 1.28
N LEU A 46 0.40 -6.84 1.59
CA LEU A 46 0.87 -6.63 2.97
C LEU A 46 1.31 -5.17 3.15
N SER A 47 0.74 -4.50 4.14
CA SER A 47 1.06 -3.12 4.51
C SER A 47 1.60 -3.06 5.94
N PRO A 48 2.91 -3.27 6.16
CA PRO A 48 3.52 -3.13 7.47
C PRO A 48 3.79 -1.67 7.83
N ARG A 49 3.62 -1.33 9.11
CA ARG A 49 3.92 -0.02 9.68
C ARG A 49 4.60 -0.16 11.04
N MET A 50 5.65 0.63 11.26
CA MET A 50 6.33 0.71 12.54
C MET A 50 6.69 2.16 12.87
N SER A 51 6.67 2.51 14.15
CA SER A 51 7.15 3.78 14.65
C SER A 51 7.76 3.64 16.03
N LEU A 52 8.71 4.52 16.32
CA LEU A 52 9.43 4.63 17.58
C LEU A 52 9.26 6.05 18.10
N ASN A 53 8.80 6.17 19.33
CA ASN A 53 8.68 7.42 20.06
C ASN A 53 9.71 7.44 21.18
N PHE A 54 10.64 8.39 21.13
CA PHE A 54 11.66 8.58 22.15
C PHE A 54 11.46 9.93 22.85
N LYS A 55 11.37 9.90 24.17
CA LYS A 55 11.13 11.05 25.04
C LYS A 55 12.32 11.25 25.98
N PRO A 56 13.40 11.92 25.53
CA PRO A 56 14.56 12.16 26.40
C PRO A 56 14.20 13.03 27.61
N THR A 57 13.26 13.95 27.47
CA THR A 57 12.68 14.74 28.57
C THR A 57 11.15 14.74 28.45
N PRO A 58 10.39 15.03 29.54
CA PRO A 58 8.94 15.11 29.48
C PRO A 58 8.40 16.12 28.45
N ASN A 59 9.20 17.13 28.10
CA ASN A 59 8.83 18.22 27.20
C ASN A 59 9.30 18.04 25.75
N HIS A 60 10.14 17.05 25.45
CA HIS A 60 10.67 16.83 24.10
C HIS A 60 10.43 15.38 23.66
N THR A 61 9.78 15.21 22.52
CA THR A 61 9.51 13.89 21.94
C THR A 61 10.02 13.84 20.51
N PHE A 62 10.85 12.86 20.21
CA PHE A 62 11.27 12.50 18.87
C PHE A 62 10.46 11.30 18.40
N ARG A 63 9.96 11.34 17.17
CA ARG A 63 9.23 10.25 16.54
C ARG A 63 9.88 9.89 15.22
N ILE A 64 10.18 8.62 15.04
CA ILE A 64 10.69 8.07 13.79
C ILE A 64 9.70 6.98 13.37
N GLY A 65 9.29 6.99 12.11
CA GLY A 65 8.34 6.01 11.58
C GLY A 65 8.76 5.52 10.21
N ALA A 66 8.50 4.25 9.96
CA ALA A 66 8.65 3.62 8.66
C ALA A 66 7.39 2.81 8.37
N SER A 67 6.80 3.02 7.20
CA SER A 67 5.66 2.24 6.74
C SER A 67 5.89 1.86 5.29
N SER A 68 5.61 0.60 4.97
CA SER A 68 5.53 0.16 3.59
C SER A 68 4.06 -0.05 3.26
N SER A 69 3.63 0.53 2.16
CA SER A 69 2.36 0.20 1.54
C SER A 69 2.71 -0.32 0.16
N LEU A 70 2.56 -1.63 -0.02
CA LEU A 70 2.58 -2.21 -1.35
C LEU A 70 1.36 -1.65 -2.07
N ARG A 71 1.58 -0.74 -3.03
CA ARG A 71 0.57 -0.49 -4.06
C ARG A 71 0.50 -1.79 -4.85
N THR A 72 -0.57 -2.55 -4.69
CA THR A 72 -0.94 -3.63 -5.62
C THR A 72 -0.68 -3.08 -7.02
N PRO A 73 0.15 -3.74 -7.86
CA PRO A 73 0.25 -3.31 -9.25
C PRO A 73 -1.17 -3.39 -9.81
N ASN A 74 -1.75 -2.21 -10.02
CA ASN A 74 -3.07 -2.09 -10.61
C ASN A 74 -3.04 -2.90 -11.92
N TYR A 75 -4.07 -3.70 -12.14
CA TYR A 75 -4.37 -4.42 -13.37
C TYR A 75 -4.62 -3.48 -14.60
N LYS A 76 -3.99 -2.30 -14.63
CA LYS A 76 -4.13 -1.23 -15.63
C LYS A 76 -2.80 -0.58 -16.01
N GLU A 77 -1.69 -1.31 -16.00
CA GLU A 77 -0.46 -0.88 -16.68
C GLU A 77 -0.02 -1.78 -17.85
N GLU A 78 -0.86 -2.69 -18.33
CA GLU A 78 -0.57 -3.41 -19.59
C GLU A 78 -1.34 -2.88 -20.81
N LYS A 79 -1.83 -1.63 -20.76
CA LYS A 79 -2.47 -1.06 -21.95
C LYS A 79 -2.40 0.43 -22.13
N LEU A 80 -1.36 1.12 -21.65
CA LEU A 80 -1.18 2.54 -21.99
C LEU A 80 0.28 2.98 -22.16
N ALA A 81 1.20 2.06 -22.40
CA ALA A 81 2.40 2.38 -23.17
C ALA A 81 2.03 2.48 -24.66
N ARG A 82 1.14 3.42 -25.02
CA ARG A 82 1.12 3.94 -26.39
C ARG A 82 2.42 4.71 -26.55
N ARG A 83 3.46 3.98 -26.93
CA ARG A 83 4.72 4.56 -27.40
C ARG A 83 4.36 5.36 -28.64
N VAL A 84 4.15 6.66 -28.47
CA VAL A 84 4.17 7.59 -29.59
C VAL A 84 5.62 7.64 -30.03
N VAL A 85 5.98 6.77 -30.96
CA VAL A 85 7.22 6.89 -31.69
C VAL A 85 7.00 8.11 -32.59
N LEU A 86 7.55 9.25 -32.20
CA LEU A 86 7.69 10.36 -33.14
C LEU A 86 8.63 9.85 -34.24
N PRO A 87 8.20 9.77 -35.51
CA PRO A 87 9.16 9.52 -36.57
C PRO A 87 10.09 10.73 -36.60
N THR A 88 11.33 10.54 -36.14
CA THR A 88 12.41 11.47 -36.45
C THR A 88 12.57 11.45 -37.96
N VAL A 89 12.08 12.49 -38.64
CA VAL A 89 12.41 12.72 -40.04
C VAL A 89 13.90 13.06 -40.06
N SER A 90 14.72 12.06 -40.36
CA SER A 90 16.07 12.26 -40.87
C SER A 90 15.90 12.65 -42.33
N GLY A 91 16.27 13.89 -42.64
CA GLY A 91 16.25 14.44 -44.00
C GLY A 91 17.27 15.55 -44.12
N ASN A 92 18.20 15.33 -45.05
CA ASN A 92 19.30 16.20 -45.49
C ASN A 92 18.98 17.68 -45.61
#